data_AF-A0AAN7JT50-F1
#
_entry.id   AF-A0AAN7JT50-F1
#
_cell.length_a   1.000
_cell.length_b   1.000
_cell.length_c   1.000
_cell.angle_alpha   90.00
_cell.angle_beta   90.00
_cell.angle_gamma   90.00
#
_symmetry.space_group_name_H-M   'P 1'
#
loop_
_entity.id
_entity.type
_entity.pdbx_description
1 polymer ?
#
loop_
_entity_poly.entity_id
_entity_poly.type
_entity_poly.pdbx_seq_one_letter_code
_entity_poly.pdbx_strand_id
1 'polypeptide(L)'
;MHAISQQLSPTIGCTGIDLLEADTFDLHCFQSLTGTKFFVVCEPGTLYMDVLLKLIYELYTDHVLKNPFYEMEMPIRCELFDLNLFQAVQKDRVALLGR
;
A
#
# COMPACT_ATOMS: atom_id res chain seq x y z
N MET A 1 5.42 5.43 13.57
CA MET A 1 4.52 4.42 14.18
C MET A 1 4.93 3.00 13.87
N HIS A 2 5.10 2.61 12.60
CA HIS A 2 5.46 1.23 12.22
C HIS A 2 6.74 0.67 12.91
N ALA A 3 7.85 1.42 12.92
CA ALA A 3 9.08 0.99 13.60
C ALA A 3 8.94 0.91 15.13
N ILE A 4 8.08 1.76 15.72
CA ILE A 4 7.82 1.75 17.16
C ILE A 4 6.99 0.50 17.51
N SER A 5 6.00 0.15 16.69
CA SER A 5 5.21 -1.08 16.86
C SER A 5 6.11 -2.32 16.85
N GLN A 6 7.09 -2.36 15.93
CA GLN A 6 8.07 -3.44 15.88
C GLN A 6 8.93 -3.52 17.16
N GLN A 7 9.39 -2.37 17.68
CA GLN A 7 10.22 -2.31 18.89
C GLN A 7 9.45 -2.66 20.17
N LEU A 8 8.16 -2.33 20.22
CA LEU A 8 7.30 -2.57 21.38
C LEU A 8 6.58 -3.92 21.31
N SER A 9 6.74 -4.69 20.22
CA SER A 9 6.05 -5.96 20.06
C SER A 9 6.46 -6.97 21.15
N PRO A 10 5.50 -7.58 21.84
CA PRO A 10 5.79 -8.66 22.79
C PRO A 10 6.14 -9.99 22.08
N THR A 11 5.96 -10.07 20.76
CA THR A 11 6.22 -11.26 19.95
C THR A 11 7.42 -11.08 19.03
N ILE A 12 8.22 -12.14 18.91
CA ILE A 12 9.38 -12.19 18.01
C ILE A 12 8.88 -12.27 16.56
N GLY A 13 9.52 -11.53 15.66
CA GLY A 13 9.20 -11.54 14.23
C GLY A 13 8.10 -10.56 13.81
N CYS A 14 7.68 -9.65 14.69
CA CYS A 14 6.82 -8.54 14.30
C CYS A 14 7.54 -7.65 13.27
N THR A 15 6.87 -7.39 12.15
CA THR A 15 7.37 -6.54 11.07
C THR A 15 6.93 -5.09 11.25
N GLY A 16 5.85 -4.83 11.98
CA GLY A 16 5.36 -3.49 12.31
C GLY A 16 3.83 -3.44 12.36
N ILE A 17 3.25 -2.41 11.76
CA ILE A 17 1.79 -2.23 11.65
C ILE A 17 1.36 -2.60 10.24
N ASP A 18 0.42 -3.55 10.14
CA ASP A 18 -0.23 -3.95 8.89
C ASP A 18 -1.65 -3.37 8.76
N LEU A 19 -2.34 -3.18 9.88
CA LEU A 19 -3.68 -2.59 9.96
C LEU A 19 -3.78 -1.68 11.18
N LEU A 20 -4.35 -0.48 10.98
CA LEU A 20 -4.78 0.42 12.03
C LEU A 20 -6.26 0.75 11.80
N GLU A 21 -7.11 0.27 12.69
CA GLU A 21 -8.56 0.49 12.65
C GLU A 21 -8.91 1.75 13.45
N ALA A 22 -9.81 2.57 12.91
CA ALA A 22 -10.37 3.74 13.59
C ALA A 22 -11.87 3.88 13.28
N ASP A 23 -12.57 4.71 14.06
CA ASP A 23 -14.03 4.83 13.98
C ASP A 23 -14.54 5.26 12.60
N THR A 24 -13.73 6.01 11.85
CA THR A 24 -14.14 6.61 10.56
C THR A 24 -13.35 6.09 9.37
N PHE A 25 -12.23 5.39 9.60
CA PHE A 25 -11.39 4.86 8.53
C PHE A 25 -10.52 3.72 9.04
N ASP A 26 -10.15 2.82 8.14
CA ASP A 26 -9.07 1.87 8.35
C ASP A 26 -7.86 2.27 7.52
N LEU A 27 -6.67 2.09 8.09
CA LEU A 27 -5.39 2.31 7.43
C LEU A 27 -4.67 0.96 7.29
N HIS A 28 -4.64 0.44 6.07
CA HIS A 28 -3.85 -0.75 5.73
C HIS A 28 -2.44 -0.35 5.30
N CYS A 29 -1.46 -1.14 5.69
CA CYS A 29 -0.05 -0.90 5.41
C CYS A 29 0.61 -2.16 4.85
N PHE A 30 1.36 -2.00 3.76
CA PHE A 30 2.26 -3.01 3.23
C PHE A 30 3.68 -2.46 3.13
N GLN A 31 4.66 -3.19 3.65
CA GLN A 31 6.08 -2.86 3.52
C GLN A 31 6.77 -3.86 2.60
N SER A 32 7.47 -3.36 1.58
CA SER A 32 8.32 -4.19 0.71
C SER A 32 9.61 -4.62 1.41
N LEU A 33 10.30 -5.63 0.87
CA LEU A 33 11.61 -6.07 1.38
C LEU A 33 12.70 -4.99 1.29
N THR A 34 12.54 -4.01 0.39
CA THR A 34 13.44 -2.85 0.26
C THR A 34 13.11 -1.73 1.23
N GLY A 35 12.07 -1.89 2.06
CA GLY A 35 11.67 -0.92 3.08
C GLY A 35 10.66 0.13 2.61
N THR A 36 10.25 0.13 1.34
CA THR A 36 9.22 1.01 0.80
C THR A 36 7.85 0.66 1.38
N LYS A 37 7.07 1.65 1.81
CA LYS A 37 5.77 1.44 2.47
C LYS A 37 4.65 1.99 1.62
N PHE A 38 3.59 1.20 1.52
CA PHE A 38 2.36 1.51 0.81
C PHE A 38 1.24 1.54 1.84
N PHE A 39 0.45 2.61 1.81
CA PHE A 39 -0.67 2.80 2.71
C PHE A 39 -1.94 3.01 1.90
N VAL A 40 -3.04 2.39 2.33
CA VAL A 40 -4.38 2.63 1.79
C VAL A 40 -5.30 3.02 2.95
N VAL A 41 -6.07 4.09 2.74
CA VAL A 41 -7.11 4.54 3.66
C VAL A 41 -8.45 4.16 3.05
N CYS A 42 -9.27 3.44 3.80
CA CYS A 42 -10.58 2.96 3.36
C CYS A 42 -11.63 3.12 4.46
N GLU A 43 -12.89 2.84 4.13
CA GLU A 43 -13.96 2.79 5.12
C GLU A 43 -13.74 1.63 6.11
N PRO A 44 -14.18 1.75 7.37
CA PRO A 44 -14.03 0.69 8.36
C PRO A 44 -14.63 -0.64 7.90
N GLY A 45 -13.89 -1.73 8.07
CA GLY A 45 -14.32 -3.08 7.70
C GLY A 45 -14.17 -3.42 6.21
N THR A 46 -13.49 -2.57 5.43
CA THR A 46 -13.18 -2.89 4.02
C THR A 46 -12.21 -4.08 3.96
N LEU A 47 -12.62 -5.14 3.28
CA LEU A 47 -11.82 -6.36 3.14
C LEU A 47 -10.91 -6.33 1.91
N TYR A 48 -9.91 -7.21 1.90
CA TYR A 48 -9.03 -7.49 0.75
C TYR A 48 -8.08 -6.37 0.30
N MET A 49 -7.89 -5.34 1.13
CA MET A 49 -6.91 -4.27 0.86
C MET A 49 -5.47 -4.79 0.71
N ASP A 50 -5.12 -5.94 1.31
CA ASP A 50 -3.81 -6.58 1.13
C ASP A 50 -3.53 -6.96 -0.33
N VAL A 51 -4.58 -7.33 -1.08
CA VAL A 51 -4.46 -7.69 -2.51
C VAL A 51 -4.23 -6.44 -3.33
N LEU A 52 -4.98 -5.36 -3.05
CA LEU A 52 -4.80 -4.07 -3.68
C LEU A 52 -3.37 -3.53 -3.42
N LEU A 53 -2.89 -3.58 -2.17
CA LEU A 53 -1.54 -3.16 -1.82
C LEU A 53 -0.45 -3.94 -2.56
N LYS A 54 -0.61 -5.26 -2.73
CA LYS A 54 0.31 -6.07 -3.53
C LYS A 54 0.28 -5.68 -5.00
N LEU A 55 -0.90 -5.42 -5.57
CA LEU A 55 -1.04 -4.94 -6.95
C LEU A 55 -0.37 -3.57 -7.14
N ILE A 56 -0.52 -2.65 -6.17
CA ILE A 56 0.16 -1.34 -6.19
C ILE A 56 1.67 -1.53 -6.15
N TYR A 57 2.17 -2.46 -5.34
CA TYR A 57 3.59 -2.80 -5.32
C TYR A 57 4.09 -3.33 -6.67
N GLU A 58 3.35 -4.21 -7.33
CA GLU A 58 3.68 -4.68 -8.68
C GLU A 58 3.77 -3.51 -9.68
N LEU A 59 2.76 -2.63 -9.70
CA LEU A 59 2.77 -1.43 -10.54
C LEU A 59 3.96 -0.51 -10.25
N TYR A 60 4.32 -0.35 -8.97
CA TYR A 60 5.47 0.42 -8.55
C TYR A 60 6.77 -0.19 -9.09
N THR A 61 6.93 -1.51 -8.98
CA THR A 61 8.12 -2.19 -9.53
C THR A 61 8.21 -2.09 -11.04
N ASP A 62 7.09 -2.15 -11.76
CA ASP A 62 7.05 -2.16 -13.22
C ASP A 62 7.25 -0.78 -13.85
N HIS A 63 6.70 0.27 -13.25
CA HIS A 63 6.70 1.60 -13.84
C HIS A 63 7.71 2.56 -13.20
N VAL A 64 7.98 2.41 -11.91
CA VAL A 64 8.86 3.32 -11.17
C VAL A 64 10.28 2.76 -11.12
N LEU A 65 10.46 1.54 -10.61
CA LEU A 65 11.81 0.98 -10.42
C LEU A 65 12.52 0.62 -11.73
N LYS A 66 11.77 0.38 -12.81
CA LYS A 66 12.35 0.16 -14.15
C LYS A 66 12.69 1.46 -14.88
N ASN A 67 12.30 2.62 -14.35
CA ASN A 67 12.61 3.90 -14.97
C ASN A 67 14.06 4.31 -14.61
N PRO A 68 15.00 4.35 -15.57
CA PRO A 68 16.40 4.66 -15.29
C PRO A 68 16.62 6.11 -14.83
N PHE A 69 15.62 6.98 -15.00
CA PHE A 69 15.66 8.38 -14.57
C PHE A 69 14.97 8.61 -13.22
N TYR A 70 14.47 7.55 -12.57
CA TYR A 70 13.88 7.67 -11.26
C TYR A 70 14.96 7.64 -10.19
N GLU A 71 15.05 8.72 -9.42
CA GLU A 71 15.87 8.79 -8.22
C GLU A 71 15.02 8.42 -7.01
N MET A 72 15.55 7.53 -6.17
CA MET A 72 14.92 7.18 -4.90
C MET A 72 14.77 8.46 -4.06
N GLU A 73 13.70 8.55 -3.26
CA GLU A 73 13.32 9.73 -2.45
C GLU A 73 12.75 10.92 -3.22
N MET A 74 12.71 10.89 -4.55
CA MET A 74 11.94 11.85 -5.35
C MET A 74 10.48 11.43 -5.48
N PRO A 75 9.54 12.39 -5.62
CA PRO A 75 8.15 12.06 -5.88
C PRO A 75 8.01 11.28 -7.19
N ILE A 76 7.16 10.26 -7.19
CA ILE A 76 6.83 9.49 -8.39
C ILE A 76 6.09 10.42 -9.37
N ARG A 77 6.65 10.59 -10.57
CA ARG A 77 6.08 11.43 -11.67
C ARG A 77 5.81 10.61 -12.93
N CYS A 78 5.69 9.29 -12.78
CA CYS A 78 5.45 8.41 -13.91
C CYS A 78 3.96 8.39 -14.24
N GLU A 79 3.55 9.07 -15.32
CA GLU A 79 2.15 9.15 -15.74
C GLU A 79 1.51 7.76 -15.97
N LEU A 80 2.29 6.81 -16.46
CA LEU A 80 1.83 5.44 -16.68
C LEU A 80 1.53 4.72 -15.35
N PHE A 81 2.32 4.99 -14.31
CA PHE A 81 2.03 4.50 -12.96
C PHE A 81 0.72 5.10 -12.44
N ASP A 82 0.54 6.42 -12.56
CA ASP A 82 -0.66 7.11 -12.08
C ASP A 82 -1.93 6.60 -12.78
N LEU A 83 -1.87 6.40 -14.10
CA LEU A 83 -2.99 5.87 -14.88
C LEU A 83 -3.38 4.45 -14.42
N ASN A 84 -2.40 3.56 -14.28
CA ASN A 84 -2.65 2.17 -13.89
C ASN A 84 -3.08 2.06 -12.43
N LEU A 85 -2.53 2.90 -11.55
CA LEU A 85 -2.94 3.00 -10.15
C LEU A 85 -4.41 3.44 -10.04
N PHE A 86 -4.80 4.48 -10.79
CA PHE A 86 -6.19 4.94 -10.82
C PHE A 86 -7.14 3.83 -11.28
N GLN A 87 -6.78 3.10 -12.35
CA GLN A 87 -7.57 1.96 -12.83
C GLN A 87 -7.67 0.83 -11.81
N ALA A 88 -6.60 0.51 -11.10
CA ALA A 88 -6.58 -0.52 -10.06
C ALA A 88 -7.56 -0.18 -8.92
N VAL A 89 -7.52 1.06 -8.43
CA VAL A 89 -8.43 1.53 -7.37
C VAL A 89 -9.89 1.57 -7.83
N GLN A 90 -10.15 1.96 -9.08
CA GLN A 90 -11.52 1.95 -9.63
C GLN A 90 -12.08 0.54 -9.76
N LYS A 91 -11.28 -0.42 -10.24
CA LYS A 91 -11.70 -1.83 -10.32
C LYS A 91 -12.00 -2.40 -8.94
N ASP A 92 -11.17 -2.08 -7.95
CA ASP A 92 -11.37 -2.52 -6.57
C ASP A 92 -12.69 -1.97 -5.99
N ARG A 93 -12.98 -0.68 -6.19
CA ARG A 93 -14.28 -0.07 -5.83
C ARG A 93 -15.48 -0.79 -6.48
N VAL A 94 -15.38 -1.15 -7.75
CA VAL A 94 -16.47 -1.87 -8.45
C VAL A 94 -16.62 -3.30 -7.90
N ALA A 95 -15.52 -3.97 -7.59
CA ALA A 95 -15.55 -5.31 -7.00
C ALA A 95 -16.16 -5.34 -5.59
N LEU A 96 -15.99 -4.26 -4.83
CA LEU A 96 -16.61 -4.08 -3.50
C LEU A 96 -18.10 -3.73 -3.58
N LEU A 97 -18.52 -2.90 -4.53
CA LEU A 97 -19.94 -2.52 -4.71
C LEU A 97 -20.80 -3.63 -5.35
N GLY A 98 -20.18 -4.62 -6.00
CA GLY A 98 -20.86 -5.75 -6.64
C GLY A 98 -21.05 -6.99 -5.75
N ARG A 99 -20.67 -6.91 -4.47
CA ARG A 99 -20.89 -7.95 -3.45
C ARG A 99 -21.96 -7.52 -2.46
#